data_AF-A0A419GBZ1-F1
#
_entry.id   AF-A0A419GBZ1-F1
#
_cell.length_a   1.000
_cell.length_b   1.000
_cell.length_c   1.000
_cell.angle_alpha   90.00
_cell.angle_beta   90.00
_cell.angle_gamma   90.00
#
_symmetry.space_group_name_H-M   'P 1'
#
loop_
_entity.id
_entity.type
_entity.pdbx_description
1 polymer ?
#
loop_
_entity_poly.entity_id
_entity_poly.type
_entity_poly.pdbx_seq_one_letter_code
_entity_poly.pdbx_strand_id
1 'polypeptide(L)'
;MIERKLYIFVEGAVDRQVLVSLGFNHTDVTICGSKNKMIEEIRVTAGPDLHNQLYNQLGIVIFRDRDGNETEEDIKQSFFNGFKKLLTENVSLPPFAVFDAEKYPNVYWFQHEERNEERDENFKLIVVLHIARPQPLSYWERPFTNSATEDYILAAGLTGQVLERFAGECRLSPEALQNKVLREIPGVLRSNGIDVQQKDLLAAYMTACRFLVIKRSDDEKSFTRILLDRFKKYAADHLEEVFGSMLAAMKLATDDNVEGPHR
;
A
#
# COMPACT_ATOMS: atom_id res chain seq x y z
N MET A 1 -15.11 -24.24 1.85
CA MET A 1 -14.21 -23.12 1.50
C MET A 1 -12.84 -23.49 2.05
N ILE A 2 -11.85 -23.62 1.17
CA ILE A 2 -10.47 -23.75 1.60
C ILE A 2 -9.98 -22.32 1.82
N GLU A 3 -9.56 -22.00 3.04
CA GLU A 3 -9.01 -20.69 3.35
C GLU A 3 -7.67 -20.54 2.63
N ARG A 4 -7.53 -19.54 1.76
CA ARG A 4 -6.25 -19.24 1.12
C ARG A 4 -5.29 -18.68 2.15
N LYS A 5 -4.10 -19.26 2.22
CA LYS A 5 -2.93 -18.66 2.81
C LYS A 5 -2.54 -17.41 2.03
N LEU A 6 -2.46 -16.30 2.73
CA LEU A 6 -2.18 -14.98 2.16
C LEU A 6 -0.76 -14.56 2.52
N TYR A 7 0.01 -14.17 1.52
CA TYR A 7 1.32 -13.56 1.69
C TYR A 7 1.27 -12.10 1.26
N ILE A 8 1.69 -11.20 2.15
CA ILE A 8 1.70 -9.77 1.89
C ILE A 8 3.13 -9.26 1.98
N PHE A 9 3.65 -8.67 0.91
CA PHE A 9 5.00 -8.13 0.86
C PHE A 9 4.94 -6.61 0.77
N VAL A 10 5.73 -5.95 1.62
CA VAL A 10 5.79 -4.49 1.70
C VAL A 10 7.23 -4.00 1.79
N GLU A 11 7.49 -2.75 1.42
CA GLU A 11 8.85 -2.19 1.47
C GLU A 11 9.32 -1.89 2.90
N GLY A 12 8.48 -1.28 3.73
CA GLY A 12 8.86 -0.74 5.03
C GLY A 12 7.93 -1.08 6.19
N ALA A 13 8.34 -0.63 7.38
CA ALA A 13 7.57 -0.81 8.61
C ALA A 13 6.29 0.06 8.62
N VAL A 14 6.29 1.18 7.91
CA VAL A 14 5.15 2.10 7.79
C VAL A 14 4.00 1.41 7.04
N ASP A 15 4.30 0.72 5.93
CA ASP A 15 3.36 -0.11 5.18
C ASP A 15 2.69 -1.16 6.07
N ARG A 16 3.50 -1.93 6.79
CA ARG A 16 3.00 -2.94 7.73
C ARG A 16 2.09 -2.31 8.77
N GLN A 17 2.45 -1.15 9.30
CA GLN A 17 1.64 -0.44 10.28
C GLN A 17 0.28 -0.01 9.71
N VAL A 18 0.24 0.47 8.47
CA VAL A 18 -1.00 0.80 7.76
C VAL A 18 -1.84 -0.45 7.57
N LEU A 19 -1.28 -1.54 7.03
CA LEU A 19 -2.02 -2.77 6.79
C LEU A 19 -2.57 -3.42 8.06
N VAL A 20 -1.77 -3.51 9.12
CA VAL A 20 -2.25 -3.97 10.44
C VAL A 20 -3.34 -3.05 10.97
N SER A 21 -3.24 -1.75 10.69
CA SER A 21 -4.33 -0.83 11.01
C SER A 21 -5.58 -1.14 10.18
N LEU A 22 -5.49 -1.49 8.90
CA LEU A 22 -6.65 -1.89 8.11
C LEU A 22 -7.27 -3.24 8.52
N GLY A 23 -6.69 -3.94 9.50
CA GLY A 23 -7.22 -5.18 10.08
C GLY A 23 -6.51 -6.44 9.58
N PHE A 24 -5.43 -6.31 8.82
CA PHE A 24 -4.66 -7.46 8.35
C PHE A 24 -3.76 -8.04 9.43
N ASN A 25 -3.60 -9.37 9.44
CA ASN A 25 -2.77 -10.03 10.44
C ASN A 25 -1.30 -9.67 10.23
N HIS A 26 -0.64 -9.27 11.31
CA HIS A 26 0.77 -8.88 11.29
C HIS A 26 1.75 -10.00 10.87
N THR A 27 1.32 -11.27 10.92
CA THR A 27 2.07 -12.47 10.52
C THR A 27 2.08 -12.67 9.02
N ASP A 28 1.07 -12.13 8.34
CA ASP A 28 0.89 -12.31 6.90
C ASP A 28 1.68 -11.22 6.13
N VAL A 29 2.21 -10.22 6.85
CA VAL A 29 2.93 -9.07 6.28
C VAL A 29 4.45 -9.21 6.51
N THR A 30 5.17 -9.43 5.42
CA THR A 30 6.63 -9.49 5.34
C THR A 30 7.20 -8.15 4.86
N ILE A 31 8.17 -7.60 5.62
CA ILE A 31 8.90 -6.39 5.24
C ILE A 31 10.14 -6.78 4.45
N CYS A 32 10.24 -6.32 3.20
CA CYS A 32 11.33 -6.66 2.29
C CYS A 32 12.53 -5.71 2.39
N GLY A 33 12.34 -4.51 2.97
CA GLY A 33 13.38 -3.51 3.19
C GLY A 33 13.78 -2.70 1.94
N SER A 34 13.66 -3.26 0.73
CA SER A 34 13.77 -2.50 -0.52
C SER A 34 13.14 -3.23 -1.71
N LYS A 35 12.76 -2.47 -2.74
CA LYS A 35 12.30 -2.99 -4.03
C LYS A 35 13.22 -4.05 -4.66
N ASN A 36 14.54 -3.93 -4.49
CA ASN A 36 15.50 -4.87 -5.07
C ASN A 36 15.54 -6.23 -4.35
N LYS A 37 15.13 -6.27 -3.08
CA LYS A 37 15.10 -7.51 -2.27
C LYS A 37 13.75 -8.20 -2.31
N MET A 38 12.70 -7.51 -2.75
CA MET A 38 11.33 -8.00 -2.70
C MET A 38 11.14 -9.34 -3.43
N ILE A 39 11.69 -9.51 -4.63
CA ILE A 39 11.59 -10.79 -5.37
C ILE A 39 12.30 -11.93 -4.63
N GLU A 40 13.44 -11.65 -4.00
CA GLU A 40 14.17 -12.65 -3.23
C GLU A 40 13.41 -13.04 -1.96
N GLU A 41 12.81 -12.08 -1.26
CA GLU A 41 11.98 -12.35 -0.08
C GLU A 41 10.72 -13.16 -0.41
N ILE A 42 10.11 -12.89 -1.57
CA ILE A 42 9.01 -13.71 -2.11
C ILE A 42 9.49 -15.14 -2.34
N ARG A 43 10.66 -15.32 -2.97
CA ARG A 43 11.25 -16.64 -3.21
C ARG A 43 11.49 -17.39 -1.89
N VAL A 44 12.05 -16.73 -0.89
CA VAL A 44 12.34 -17.38 0.40
C VAL A 44 11.06 -17.70 1.18
N THR A 45 10.08 -16.80 1.18
CA THR A 45 8.89 -16.90 2.03
C THR A 45 7.78 -17.72 1.39
N ALA A 46 7.41 -17.42 0.15
CA ALA A 46 6.32 -18.09 -0.57
C ALA A 46 6.83 -19.24 -1.46
N GLY A 47 8.11 -19.27 -1.82
CA GLY A 47 8.70 -20.28 -2.69
C GLY A 47 8.43 -21.73 -2.24
N PRO A 48 8.62 -22.12 -0.96
CA PRO A 48 8.33 -23.47 -0.52
C PRO A 48 6.89 -23.94 -0.80
N ASP A 49 5.90 -23.05 -0.62
CA ASP A 49 4.50 -23.38 -0.91
C ASP A 49 4.21 -23.37 -2.43
N LEU A 50 4.87 -22.46 -3.16
CA LEU A 50 4.86 -22.46 -4.62
C LEU A 50 5.52 -23.71 -5.20
N HIS A 51 6.49 -24.34 -4.52
CA HIS A 51 7.10 -25.59 -4.96
C HIS A 51 6.21 -26.81 -4.70
N ASN A 52 5.46 -26.81 -3.59
CA ASN A 52 4.58 -27.90 -3.20
C ASN A 52 3.23 -27.91 -3.95
N GLN A 53 3.10 -27.11 -5.01
CA GLN A 53 1.89 -26.98 -5.84
C GLN A 53 0.61 -26.66 -5.05
N LEU A 54 0.73 -25.96 -3.92
CA LEU A 54 -0.41 -25.51 -3.12
C LEU A 54 -1.10 -24.27 -3.71
N TYR A 55 -0.99 -24.03 -5.02
CA TYR A 55 -1.37 -22.78 -5.70
C TYR A 55 -2.79 -22.32 -5.39
N ASN A 56 -3.73 -23.26 -5.26
CA ASN A 56 -5.17 -23.01 -5.04
C ASN A 56 -5.48 -22.41 -3.67
N GLN A 57 -4.46 -22.41 -2.82
CA GLN A 57 -4.53 -21.95 -1.46
C GLN A 57 -3.65 -20.71 -1.28
N LEU A 58 -3.09 -20.13 -2.34
CA LEU A 58 -2.15 -19.01 -2.22
C LEU A 58 -2.71 -17.74 -2.86
N GLY A 59 -2.80 -16.69 -2.04
CA GLY A 59 -2.88 -15.31 -2.49
C GLY A 59 -1.57 -14.60 -2.18
N ILE A 60 -1.01 -13.86 -3.14
CA ILE A 60 0.15 -13.02 -2.89
C ILE A 60 -0.21 -11.57 -3.19
N VAL A 61 0.06 -10.64 -2.27
CA VAL A 61 -0.19 -9.22 -2.44
C VAL A 61 1.09 -8.45 -2.17
N ILE A 62 1.36 -7.47 -3.02
CA ILE A 62 2.64 -6.78 -3.04
C ILE A 62 2.36 -5.31 -3.11
N PHE A 63 2.75 -4.59 -2.06
CA PHE A 63 2.64 -3.15 -1.97
C PHE A 63 4.00 -2.53 -2.27
N ARG A 64 4.02 -1.61 -3.23
CA ARG A 64 5.25 -0.98 -3.71
C ARG A 64 5.07 0.52 -3.80
N ASP A 65 6.07 1.26 -3.35
CA ASP A 65 6.17 2.68 -3.61
C ASP A 65 6.56 2.94 -5.07
N ARG A 66 6.23 4.13 -5.56
CA ARG A 66 6.64 4.62 -6.87
C ARG A 66 7.65 5.74 -6.70
N ASP A 67 8.89 5.47 -7.10
CA ASP A 67 9.90 6.52 -7.22
C ASP A 67 9.60 7.41 -8.43
N GLY A 68 9.92 8.71 -8.34
CA GLY A 68 9.61 9.69 -9.38
C GLY A 68 10.41 9.53 -10.67
N ASN A 69 11.43 8.67 -10.68
CA ASN A 69 12.15 8.27 -11.88
C ASN A 69 11.63 6.97 -12.51
N GLU A 70 10.57 6.35 -11.95
CA GLU A 70 9.97 5.13 -12.46
C GLU A 70 8.59 5.41 -13.08
N THR A 71 8.34 4.78 -14.23
CA THR A 71 6.98 4.69 -14.77
C THR A 71 6.25 3.51 -14.14
N GLU A 72 4.92 3.59 -14.13
CA GLU A 72 4.05 2.51 -13.70
C GLU A 72 4.31 1.21 -14.49
N GLU A 73 4.60 1.34 -15.78
CA GLU A 73 4.94 0.22 -16.66
C GLU A 73 6.31 -0.40 -16.31
N ASP A 74 7.31 0.40 -15.96
CA ASP A 74 8.61 -0.12 -15.50
C ASP A 74 8.44 -0.99 -14.24
N ILE A 75 7.60 -0.54 -13.32
CA ILE A 75 7.26 -1.25 -12.09
C ILE A 75 6.57 -2.57 -12.41
N LYS A 76 5.52 -2.52 -13.23
CA LYS A 76 4.78 -3.69 -13.72
C LYS A 76 5.72 -4.71 -14.36
N GLN A 77 6.50 -4.29 -15.35
CA GLN A 77 7.42 -5.16 -16.08
C GLN A 77 8.51 -5.77 -15.19
N SER A 78 9.13 -4.97 -14.33
CA SER A 78 10.15 -5.46 -13.38
C SER A 78 9.57 -6.54 -12.49
N PHE A 79 8.37 -6.29 -11.95
CA PHE A 79 7.69 -7.20 -11.07
C PHE A 79 7.29 -8.50 -11.79
N PHE A 80 6.65 -8.39 -12.96
CA PHE A 80 6.24 -9.55 -13.76
C PHE A 80 7.43 -10.40 -14.21
N ASN A 81 8.52 -9.77 -14.65
CA ASN A 81 9.71 -10.50 -15.05
C ASN A 81 10.38 -11.21 -13.86
N GLY A 82 10.42 -10.57 -12.69
CA GLY A 82 10.92 -11.18 -11.47
C GLY A 82 10.09 -12.39 -11.05
N PHE A 83 8.76 -12.23 -11.03
CA PHE A 83 7.85 -13.30 -10.63
C PHE A 83 7.79 -14.43 -11.65
N LYS A 84 7.81 -14.11 -12.95
CA LYS A 84 7.93 -15.10 -14.03
C LYS A 84 9.18 -15.94 -13.86
N LYS A 85 10.34 -15.33 -13.58
CA LYS A 85 11.59 -16.07 -13.32
C LYS A 85 11.43 -17.04 -12.15
N LEU A 86 10.91 -16.54 -11.02
CA LEU A 86 10.64 -17.34 -9.82
C LEU A 86 9.74 -18.53 -10.15
N LEU A 87 8.67 -18.31 -10.92
CA LEU A 87 7.78 -19.39 -11.31
C LEU A 87 8.43 -20.34 -12.32
N THR A 88 9.16 -19.86 -13.33
CA THR A 88 9.81 -20.72 -14.35
C THR A 88 10.94 -21.58 -13.80
N GLU A 89 11.62 -21.11 -12.75
CA GLU A 89 12.59 -21.92 -12.00
C GLU A 89 11.91 -23.11 -11.29
N ASN A 90 10.59 -23.01 -11.05
CA ASN A 90 9.85 -23.90 -10.17
C ASN A 90 8.75 -24.69 -10.91
N VAL A 91 8.26 -24.20 -12.06
CA VAL A 91 7.11 -24.70 -12.84
C VAL A 91 7.20 -24.22 -14.29
N SER A 92 6.88 -25.05 -15.27
CA SER A 92 6.79 -24.61 -16.67
C SER A 92 5.45 -23.89 -16.89
N LEU A 93 5.45 -22.56 -16.92
CA LEU A 93 4.20 -21.80 -16.97
C LEU A 93 3.81 -21.33 -18.39
N PRO A 94 2.53 -21.48 -18.80
CA PRO A 94 1.99 -20.82 -19.97
C PRO A 94 2.01 -19.29 -19.80
N PRO A 95 1.86 -18.52 -20.90
CA PRO A 95 1.88 -17.06 -20.86
C PRO A 95 0.77 -16.49 -19.96
N PHE A 96 1.17 -15.55 -19.11
CA PHE A 96 0.31 -14.90 -18.11
C PHE A 96 -0.61 -13.85 -18.75
N ALA A 97 -1.76 -13.62 -18.11
CA ALA A 97 -2.58 -12.45 -18.35
C ALA A 97 -2.37 -11.43 -17.21
N VAL A 98 -2.11 -10.18 -17.58
CA VAL A 98 -2.06 -9.04 -16.66
C VAL A 98 -3.39 -8.30 -16.78
N PHE A 99 -3.99 -8.02 -15.64
CA PHE A 99 -5.27 -7.36 -15.56
C PHE A 99 -5.16 -6.10 -14.70
N ASP A 100 -5.78 -5.01 -15.16
CA ASP A 100 -5.93 -3.79 -14.39
C ASP A 100 -7.27 -3.84 -13.63
N ALA A 101 -7.31 -3.42 -12.37
CA ALA A 101 -8.57 -3.30 -11.65
C ALA A 101 -9.33 -2.05 -12.14
N GLU A 102 -10.51 -2.21 -12.74
CA GLU A 102 -11.26 -1.11 -13.38
C GLU A 102 -11.47 0.11 -12.47
N LYS A 103 -11.72 -0.10 -11.17
CA LYS A 103 -11.95 0.98 -10.20
C LYS A 103 -10.67 1.61 -9.66
N TYR A 104 -9.55 0.87 -9.65
CA TYR A 104 -8.31 1.29 -9.00
C TYR A 104 -7.14 1.12 -9.97
N PRO A 105 -6.77 2.18 -10.71
CA PRO A 105 -5.80 2.09 -11.80
C PRO A 105 -4.36 1.83 -11.31
N ASN A 106 -4.15 1.73 -10.01
CA ASN A 106 -2.88 1.42 -9.36
C ASN A 106 -2.85 0.00 -8.75
N VAL A 107 -3.85 -0.82 -9.08
CA VAL A 107 -3.96 -2.22 -8.65
C VAL A 107 -3.97 -3.09 -9.89
N TYR A 108 -2.99 -3.98 -9.96
CA TYR A 108 -2.81 -4.96 -11.03
C TYR A 108 -2.82 -6.33 -10.42
N TRP A 109 -3.25 -7.30 -11.19
CA TRP A 109 -3.17 -8.67 -10.76
C TRP A 109 -2.83 -9.58 -11.93
N PHE A 110 -2.27 -10.72 -11.56
CA PHE A 110 -1.95 -11.79 -12.46
C PHE A 110 -2.55 -13.09 -11.95
N GLN A 111 -2.98 -13.87 -12.92
CA GLN A 111 -3.59 -15.16 -12.72
C GLN A 111 -2.80 -16.18 -13.51
N HIS A 112 -2.46 -17.27 -12.85
CA HIS A 112 -1.99 -18.46 -13.53
C HIS A 112 -2.97 -19.59 -13.21
N GLU A 113 -3.49 -20.23 -14.26
CA GLU A 113 -4.30 -21.43 -14.14
C GLU A 113 -3.67 -22.61 -14.88
N GLU A 114 -3.71 -23.78 -14.25
CA GLU A 114 -3.22 -25.04 -14.80
C GLU A 114 -4.19 -26.15 -14.39
N ARG A 115 -4.54 -27.08 -15.28
CA ARG A 115 -5.43 -28.18 -14.89
C ARG A 115 -4.64 -29.28 -14.19
N ASN A 116 -5.05 -29.65 -12.99
CA ASN A 116 -4.60 -30.87 -12.33
C ASN A 116 -5.38 -32.07 -12.88
N GLU A 117 -4.78 -32.84 -13.78
CA GLU A 117 -5.43 -34.05 -14.33
C GLU A 117 -5.64 -35.15 -13.28
N GLU A 118 -4.76 -35.26 -12.28
CA GLU A 118 -4.84 -36.29 -11.24
C GLU A 118 -5.96 -36.04 -10.23
N ARG A 119 -6.29 -34.76 -9.98
CA ARG A 119 -7.33 -34.35 -9.02
C ARG A 119 -8.62 -33.88 -9.67
N ASP A 120 -8.65 -33.74 -11.00
CA ASP A 120 -9.72 -33.09 -11.76
C ASP A 120 -10.09 -31.71 -11.20
N GLU A 121 -9.07 -30.93 -10.84
CA GLU A 121 -9.20 -29.59 -10.25
C GLU A 121 -8.41 -28.58 -11.08
N ASN A 122 -8.92 -27.35 -11.21
CA ASN A 122 -8.14 -26.26 -11.79
C ASN A 122 -7.25 -25.66 -10.72
N PHE A 123 -5.97 -25.53 -11.05
CA PHE A 123 -5.05 -24.76 -10.26
C PHE A 123 -5.25 -23.26 -10.51
N LYS A 124 -5.19 -22.41 -9.48
CA LYS A 124 -5.30 -20.96 -9.63
C LYS A 124 -4.38 -20.23 -8.64
N LEU A 125 -3.32 -19.63 -9.15
CA LEU A 125 -2.47 -18.69 -8.41
C LEU A 125 -2.92 -17.27 -8.73
N ILE A 126 -3.28 -16.49 -7.71
CA ILE A 126 -3.53 -15.05 -7.83
C ILE A 126 -2.42 -14.30 -7.14
N VAL A 127 -1.85 -13.33 -7.84
CA VAL A 127 -0.95 -12.38 -7.23
C VAL A 127 -1.30 -10.98 -7.68
N VAL A 128 -1.18 -10.05 -6.73
CA VAL A 128 -1.65 -8.69 -6.87
C VAL A 128 -0.49 -7.75 -6.58
N LEU A 129 -0.31 -6.79 -7.48
CA LEU A 129 0.61 -5.67 -7.33
C LEU A 129 -0.22 -4.40 -7.08
N HIS A 130 -0.03 -3.80 -5.92
CA HIS A 130 -0.49 -2.47 -5.58
C HIS A 130 0.69 -1.50 -5.67
N ILE A 131 0.54 -0.47 -6.48
CA ILE A 131 1.49 0.65 -6.53
C ILE A 131 0.87 1.80 -5.71
N ALA A 132 1.63 2.37 -4.78
CA ALA A 132 1.16 3.49 -3.99
C ALA A 132 0.71 4.63 -4.91
N ARG A 133 -0.58 4.99 -4.80
CA ARG A 133 -1.20 6.09 -5.55
C ARG A 133 -2.53 6.44 -4.88
N PRO A 134 -2.50 7.10 -3.71
CA PRO A 134 -3.74 7.51 -3.07
C PRO A 134 -4.51 8.45 -3.99
N GLN A 135 -5.84 8.42 -3.88
CA GLN A 135 -6.66 9.34 -4.65
C GLN A 135 -6.27 10.77 -4.29
N PRO A 136 -6.01 11.63 -5.30
CA PRO A 136 -5.67 13.00 -5.04
C PRO A 136 -6.86 13.70 -4.37
N LEU A 137 -6.63 14.15 -3.15
CA LEU A 137 -7.61 14.96 -2.43
C LEU A 137 -7.78 16.29 -3.16
N SER A 138 -8.99 16.83 -3.20
CA SER A 138 -9.34 18.03 -3.98
C SER A 138 -8.48 19.27 -3.67
N TYR A 139 -7.84 19.29 -2.50
CA TYR A 139 -6.97 20.35 -2.01
C TYR A 139 -5.47 20.10 -2.25
N TRP A 140 -5.07 19.00 -2.91
CA TRP A 140 -3.69 18.82 -3.36
C TRP A 140 -3.43 19.66 -4.61
N GLU A 141 -2.64 20.71 -4.46
CA GLU A 141 -2.36 21.67 -5.54
C GLU A 141 -1.48 21.10 -6.65
N ARG A 142 -0.69 20.05 -6.35
CA ARG A 142 0.22 19.42 -7.31
C ARG A 142 0.29 17.92 -7.10
N PRO A 143 0.27 17.12 -8.18
CA PRO A 143 0.63 15.72 -8.09
C PRO A 143 2.11 15.64 -7.72
N PHE A 144 2.42 14.73 -6.81
CA PHE A 144 3.79 14.50 -6.40
C PHE A 144 4.53 13.62 -7.41
N THR A 145 5.85 13.75 -7.44
CA THR A 145 6.72 12.96 -8.32
C THR A 145 6.84 11.52 -7.83
N ASN A 146 7.08 11.33 -6.53
CA ASN A 146 7.04 10.02 -5.90
C ASN A 146 5.58 9.67 -5.55
N SER A 147 5.28 8.45 -5.16
CA SER A 147 4.04 8.10 -4.48
C SER A 147 4.33 6.98 -3.49
N ALA A 148 3.95 7.16 -2.24
CA ALA A 148 4.33 6.24 -1.15
C ALA A 148 3.17 5.96 -0.20
N THR A 149 3.30 4.94 0.65
CA THR A 149 2.31 4.64 1.69
C THR A 149 2.04 5.84 2.61
N GLU A 150 3.04 6.68 2.89
CA GLU A 150 2.90 7.92 3.65
C GLU A 150 1.84 8.86 3.09
N ASP A 151 1.59 8.82 1.78
CA ASP A 151 0.58 9.66 1.14
C ASP A 151 -0.84 9.26 1.59
N TYR A 152 -1.08 7.97 1.84
CA TYR A 152 -2.34 7.48 2.41
C TYR A 152 -2.51 7.91 3.87
N ILE A 153 -1.42 7.89 4.64
CA ILE A 153 -1.42 8.35 6.04
C ILE A 153 -1.70 9.86 6.11
N LEU A 154 -1.10 10.63 5.21
CA LEU A 154 -1.36 12.06 5.09
C LEU A 154 -2.82 12.31 4.72
N ALA A 155 -3.35 11.58 3.73
CA ALA A 155 -4.75 11.69 3.31
C ALA A 155 -5.71 11.40 4.47
N ALA A 156 -5.48 10.30 5.20
CA ALA A 156 -6.24 9.96 6.41
C ALA A 156 -6.18 11.06 7.48
N GLY A 157 -5.00 11.68 7.64
CA GLY A 157 -4.78 12.78 8.58
C GLY A 157 -5.51 14.07 8.22
N LEU A 158 -5.73 14.30 6.93
CA LEU A 158 -6.37 15.50 6.40
C LEU A 158 -7.87 15.32 6.18
N THR A 159 -8.43 14.13 6.45
CA THR A 159 -9.88 13.90 6.47
C THR A 159 -10.55 14.76 7.54
N GLY A 160 -11.67 15.40 7.21
CA GLY A 160 -12.27 16.50 8.00
C GLY A 160 -12.33 16.25 9.50
N GLN A 161 -12.93 15.14 9.94
CA GLN A 161 -13.08 14.83 11.37
C GLN A 161 -11.75 14.56 12.09
N VAL A 162 -10.74 14.02 11.39
CA VAL A 162 -9.40 13.80 11.97
C VAL A 162 -8.66 15.13 12.09
N LEU A 163 -8.70 15.92 11.02
CA LEU A 163 -8.08 17.24 10.94
C LEU A 163 -8.65 18.19 12.00
N GLU A 164 -9.97 18.22 12.19
CA GLU A 164 -10.64 19.02 13.22
C GLU A 164 -10.12 18.75 14.63
N ARG A 165 -9.87 17.48 14.95
CA ARG A 165 -9.36 17.09 16.27
C ARG A 165 -7.93 17.56 16.49
N PHE A 166 -7.05 17.35 15.51
CA PHE A 166 -5.69 17.85 15.58
C PHE A 166 -5.65 19.38 15.65
N ALA A 167 -6.48 20.06 14.84
CA ALA A 167 -6.58 21.51 14.84
C ALA A 167 -7.02 22.04 16.20
N GLY A 168 -8.06 21.44 16.80
CA GLY A 168 -8.55 21.79 18.13
C GLY A 168 -7.49 21.64 19.24
N GLU A 169 -6.73 20.53 19.23
CA GLU A 169 -5.62 20.30 20.17
C GLU A 169 -4.50 21.35 20.04
N CYS A 170 -4.31 21.85 18.82
CA CYS A 170 -3.29 22.85 18.50
C CYS A 170 -3.80 24.29 18.58
N ARG A 171 -5.09 24.48 18.92
CA ARG A 171 -5.78 25.79 18.94
C ARG A 171 -5.72 26.49 17.58
N LEU A 172 -5.89 25.73 16.51
CA LEU A 172 -6.00 26.18 15.12
C LEU A 172 -7.39 25.84 14.58
N SER A 173 -7.81 26.52 13.50
CA SER A 173 -8.91 26.03 12.69
C SER A 173 -8.43 24.86 11.80
N PRO A 174 -9.33 23.97 11.33
CA PRO A 174 -8.97 22.91 10.39
C PRO A 174 -8.27 23.45 9.13
N GLU A 175 -8.78 24.54 8.57
CA GLU A 175 -8.22 25.20 7.38
C GLU A 175 -6.83 25.78 7.66
N ALA A 176 -6.62 26.37 8.84
CA ALA A 176 -5.32 26.90 9.24
C ALA A 176 -4.29 25.78 9.41
N LEU A 177 -4.68 24.64 9.99
CA LEU A 177 -3.80 23.48 10.10
C LEU A 177 -3.48 22.90 8.71
N GLN A 178 -4.50 22.69 7.86
CA GLN A 178 -4.30 22.19 6.50
C GLN A 178 -3.38 23.11 5.68
N ASN A 179 -3.59 24.43 5.72
CA ASN A 179 -2.74 25.41 5.03
C ASN A 179 -1.29 25.37 5.55
N LYS A 180 -1.08 25.18 6.85
CA LYS A 180 0.28 25.03 7.41
C LYS A 180 1.00 23.81 6.87
N VAL A 181 0.31 22.68 6.81
CA VAL A 181 0.88 21.40 6.37
C VAL A 181 1.17 21.41 4.87
N LEU A 182 0.22 21.89 4.05
CA LEU A 182 0.31 21.78 2.59
C LEU A 182 1.04 22.95 1.92
N ARG A 183 0.99 24.15 2.52
CA ARG A 183 1.47 25.38 1.87
C ARG A 183 2.54 26.13 2.67
N GLU A 184 2.26 26.53 3.91
CA GLU A 184 3.16 27.45 4.63
C GLU A 184 4.50 26.81 4.96
N ILE A 185 4.50 25.65 5.63
CA ILE A 185 5.75 24.96 6.01
C ILE A 185 6.53 24.52 4.76
N PRO A 186 5.92 23.81 3.79
CA PRO A 186 6.61 23.50 2.53
C PRO A 186 7.10 24.73 1.77
N GLY A 187 6.34 25.82 1.79
CA GLY A 187 6.70 27.08 1.13
C GLY A 187 7.97 27.70 1.71
N VAL A 188 8.09 27.72 3.04
CA VAL A 188 9.31 28.19 3.73
C VAL A 188 10.50 27.29 3.40
N LEU A 189 10.33 25.97 3.38
CA LEU A 189 11.42 25.05 3.03
C LEU A 189 11.91 25.30 1.59
N ARG A 190 10.98 25.39 0.63
CA ARG A 190 11.30 25.66 -0.78
C ARG A 190 11.98 27.02 -0.99
N SER A 191 11.53 28.07 -0.29
CA SER A 191 12.17 29.38 -0.38
C SER A 191 13.61 29.40 0.15
N ASN A 192 13.99 28.39 0.93
CA ASN A 192 15.34 28.19 1.45
C ASN A 192 16.12 27.12 0.66
N GLY A 193 15.66 26.74 -0.54
CA GLY A 193 16.36 25.81 -1.43
C GLY A 193 16.22 24.33 -1.02
N ILE A 194 15.30 24.00 -0.11
CA ILE A 194 15.01 22.62 0.26
C ILE A 194 13.94 22.08 -0.69
N ASP A 195 14.28 20.99 -1.39
CA ASP A 195 13.30 20.23 -2.18
C ASP A 195 12.40 19.42 -1.23
N VAL A 196 11.10 19.69 -1.27
CA VAL A 196 10.11 19.10 -0.35
C VAL A 196 9.48 17.89 -1.01
N GLN A 197 9.73 16.72 -0.42
CA GLN A 197 9.14 15.44 -0.80
C GLN A 197 7.90 15.15 0.04
N GLN A 198 7.11 14.12 -0.31
CA GLN A 198 5.87 13.86 0.44
C GLN A 198 6.07 13.40 1.88
N LYS A 199 7.11 12.61 2.14
CA LYS A 199 7.47 12.25 3.51
C LYS A 199 7.67 13.49 4.40
N ASP A 200 8.08 14.61 3.80
CA ASP A 200 8.27 15.87 4.50
C ASP A 200 6.94 16.56 4.83
N LEU A 201 5.84 16.21 4.16
CA LEU A 201 4.49 16.70 4.51
C LEU A 201 3.97 16.07 5.80
N LEU A 202 4.27 14.80 6.06
CA LEU A 202 4.00 14.21 7.38
C LEU A 202 4.83 14.90 8.47
N ALA A 203 6.09 15.22 8.19
CA ALA A 203 6.92 16.00 9.10
C ALA A 203 6.39 17.44 9.31
N ALA A 204 5.88 18.07 8.25
CA ALA A 204 5.19 19.36 8.33
C ALA A 204 3.93 19.25 9.20
N TYR A 205 3.16 18.16 9.07
CA TYR A 205 2.01 17.88 9.94
C TYR A 205 2.44 17.74 11.40
N MET A 206 3.43 16.89 11.69
CA MET A 206 3.99 16.75 13.03
C MET A 206 4.44 18.09 13.61
N THR A 207 5.08 18.93 12.80
CA THR A 207 5.57 20.26 13.19
C THR A 207 4.43 21.21 13.48
N ALA A 208 3.43 21.30 12.59
CA ALA A 208 2.25 22.13 12.78
C ALA A 208 1.47 21.73 14.05
N CYS A 209 1.47 20.43 14.38
CA CYS A 209 0.85 19.90 15.59
C CYS A 209 1.72 19.99 16.85
N ARG A 210 2.94 20.53 16.76
CA ARG A 210 3.92 20.56 17.86
C ARG A 210 4.14 19.18 18.50
N PHE A 211 4.02 18.11 17.71
CA PHE A 211 3.96 16.74 18.19
C PHE A 211 5.18 16.38 19.04
N LEU A 212 6.39 16.69 18.55
CA LEU A 212 7.68 16.42 19.22
C LEU A 212 7.90 17.17 20.53
N VAL A 213 7.08 18.19 20.81
CA VAL A 213 7.17 19.00 22.05
C VAL A 213 6.14 18.53 23.09
N ILE A 214 5.00 18.00 22.63
CA ILE A 214 3.87 17.61 23.49
C ILE A 214 3.94 16.12 23.88
N LYS A 215 4.49 15.30 23.00
CA LYS A 215 4.59 13.85 23.14
C LYS A 215 6.09 13.49 23.25
N ARG A 216 6.63 13.43 24.47
CA ARG A 216 8.05 13.09 24.77
C ARG A 216 8.20 11.94 25.78
N SER A 217 7.16 11.13 26.00
CA SER A 217 7.21 10.02 26.96
C SER A 217 7.48 8.68 26.28
N ASP A 218 8.27 7.82 26.95
CA ASP A 218 8.84 6.56 26.42
C ASP A 218 7.82 5.48 25.99
N ASP A 219 6.52 5.73 26.13
CA ASP A 219 5.40 4.82 25.76
C ASP A 219 4.65 5.26 24.48
N GLU A 220 5.19 6.24 23.75
CA GLU A 220 4.41 6.94 22.72
C GLU A 220 4.32 6.20 21.39
N LYS A 221 3.09 5.78 21.11
CA LYS A 221 2.59 5.48 19.77
C LYS A 221 3.14 6.49 18.74
N SER A 222 3.73 5.99 17.65
CA SER A 222 4.21 6.82 16.54
C SER A 222 3.12 7.76 16.03
N PHE A 223 3.50 8.92 15.47
CA PHE A 223 2.55 9.88 14.91
C PHE A 223 1.61 9.21 13.89
N THR A 224 2.16 8.37 13.01
CA THR A 224 1.43 7.50 12.09
C THR A 224 0.37 6.67 12.79
N ARG A 225 0.70 6.04 13.94
CA ARG A 225 -0.29 5.24 14.70
C ARG A 225 -1.43 6.10 15.20
N ILE A 226 -1.13 7.30 15.70
CA ILE A 226 -2.13 8.21 16.25
C ILE A 226 -3.06 8.70 15.14
N LEU A 227 -2.52 9.02 13.96
CA LEU A 227 -3.32 9.37 12.79
C LEU A 227 -4.26 8.23 12.41
N LEU A 228 -3.74 7.02 12.25
CA LEU A 228 -4.53 5.84 11.86
C LEU A 228 -5.58 5.47 12.92
N ASP A 229 -5.23 5.50 14.22
CA ASP A 229 -6.17 5.25 15.32
C ASP A 229 -7.31 6.28 15.33
N ARG A 230 -7.00 7.56 15.07
CA ARG A 230 -8.01 8.63 14.97
C ARG A 230 -8.86 8.49 13.71
N PHE A 231 -8.25 8.17 12.59
CA PHE A 231 -8.97 7.93 11.33
C PHE A 231 -9.99 6.81 11.49
N LYS A 232 -9.61 5.67 12.06
CA LYS A 232 -10.56 4.59 12.37
C LYS A 232 -11.69 5.01 13.30
N LYS A 233 -11.39 5.87 14.28
CA LYS A 233 -12.37 6.26 15.29
C LYS A 233 -13.35 7.32 14.79
N TYR A 234 -12.90 8.22 13.93
CA TYR A 234 -13.64 9.43 13.56
C TYR A 234 -13.91 9.55 12.06
N ALA A 235 -13.34 8.73 11.20
CA ALA A 235 -13.49 8.84 9.75
C ALA A 235 -13.54 7.47 9.07
N ALA A 236 -14.11 6.46 9.75
CA ALA A 236 -14.24 5.11 9.21
C ALA A 236 -15.11 5.04 7.95
N ASP A 237 -16.04 5.97 7.78
CA ASP A 237 -16.86 6.16 6.58
C ASP A 237 -16.04 6.57 5.35
N HIS A 238 -14.85 7.14 5.55
CA HIS A 238 -13.91 7.50 4.48
C HIS A 238 -12.86 6.40 4.19
N LEU A 239 -12.98 5.23 4.80
CA LEU A 239 -12.00 4.14 4.65
C LEU A 239 -11.82 3.74 3.19
N GLU A 240 -12.90 3.59 2.43
CA GLU A 240 -12.85 3.23 1.01
C GLU A 240 -12.30 4.35 0.13
N GLU A 241 -12.55 5.61 0.48
CA GLU A 241 -12.01 6.77 -0.23
C GLU A 241 -10.49 6.82 -0.11
N VAL A 242 -9.98 6.66 1.12
CA VAL A 242 -8.54 6.80 1.40
C VAL A 242 -7.78 5.52 1.06
N PHE A 243 -8.22 4.37 1.56
CA PHE A 243 -7.50 3.10 1.48
C PHE A 243 -8.12 2.11 0.49
N GLY A 244 -9.11 2.51 -0.32
CA GLY A 244 -9.86 1.61 -1.20
C GLY A 244 -9.00 0.79 -2.16
N SER A 245 -7.93 1.37 -2.72
CA SER A 245 -7.02 0.61 -3.59
C SER A 245 -6.26 -0.47 -2.84
N MET A 246 -5.84 -0.22 -1.59
CA MET A 246 -5.20 -1.24 -0.76
C MET A 246 -6.19 -2.35 -0.40
N LEU A 247 -7.41 -2.00 -0.01
CA LEU A 247 -8.46 -2.97 0.30
C LEU A 247 -8.85 -3.81 -0.92
N ALA A 248 -8.93 -3.20 -2.11
CA ALA A 248 -9.22 -3.88 -3.35
C ALA A 248 -8.12 -4.88 -3.73
N ALA A 249 -6.84 -4.50 -3.56
CA ALA A 249 -5.73 -5.40 -3.81
C ALA A 249 -5.79 -6.66 -2.93
N MET A 250 -6.13 -6.47 -1.65
CA MET A 250 -6.29 -7.56 -0.69
C MET A 250 -7.50 -8.45 -1.01
N LYS A 251 -8.62 -7.84 -1.41
CA LYS A 251 -9.81 -8.58 -1.84
C LYS A 251 -9.50 -9.46 -3.07
N LEU A 252 -8.78 -8.93 -4.06
CA LEU A 252 -8.44 -9.69 -5.27
C LEU A 252 -7.60 -10.94 -4.97
N ALA A 253 -6.66 -10.89 -4.02
CA ALA A 253 -5.85 -12.05 -3.68
C ALA A 253 -6.61 -13.13 -2.89
N THR A 254 -7.69 -12.74 -2.21
CA THR A 254 -8.46 -13.61 -1.32
C THR A 254 -9.76 -14.13 -1.93
N ASP A 255 -10.27 -13.49 -3.00
CA ASP A 255 -11.51 -13.89 -3.67
C ASP A 255 -11.25 -15.06 -4.64
N ASP A 256 -12.07 -16.11 -4.52
CA ASP A 256 -12.02 -17.28 -5.40
C ASP A 256 -12.63 -16.99 -6.78
N ASN A 257 -13.56 -16.05 -6.86
CA ASN A 257 -14.37 -15.75 -8.05
C ASN A 257 -13.82 -14.60 -8.89
N VAL A 258 -12.52 -14.26 -8.75
CA VAL A 258 -11.91 -13.27 -9.64
C VAL A 258 -11.85 -13.86 -11.05
N GLU A 259 -12.82 -13.52 -11.89
CA GLU A 259 -12.79 -13.83 -13.32
C GLU A 259 -12.06 -12.68 -14.04
N GLY A 260 -11.07 -13.02 -14.86
CA GLY A 260 -10.49 -12.04 -15.78
C GLY A 260 -11.57 -11.53 -16.73
N PRO A 261 -11.51 -10.26 -17.18
CA PRO A 261 -12.42 -9.77 -18.23
C PRO A 261 -12.42 -10.77 -19.39
N HIS A 262 -13.61 -11.29 -19.72
CA HIS A 262 -13.80 -12.17 -20.87
C HIS A 262 -13.28 -11.44 -22.12
N ARG A 263 -12.27 -12.02 -22.76
CA ARG A 263 -11.73 -11.52 -24.03
C ARG A 263 -12.70 -11.75 -25.18
#